data_AF-A0A966KPL2-F1
#
_entry.id   AF-A0A966KPL2-F1
#
_cell.length_a   1.000
_cell.length_b   1.000
_cell.length_c   1.000
_cell.angle_alpha   90.00
_cell.angle_beta   90.00
_cell.angle_gamma   90.00
#
_symmetry.space_group_name_H-M   'P 1'
#
loop_
_entity.id
_entity.type
_entity.pdbx_description
1 polymer ?
#
loop_
_entity_poly.entity_id
_entity_poly.type
_entity_poly.pdbx_seq_one_letter_code
_entity_poly.pdbx_strand_id
1 'polypeptide(L)'
;MSTGIRCMWMRGGTSKGGYFLSEDITTSEDERNSLLLRVMGSPDPRQIDGMGGSDPLTSKVAIVKKSKRKGVDVDYLFLQVFVDQSIVTAAQNCGNILAGVGPFAIERGLVRAQEGVTP
;
A
#
# COMPACT_ATOMS: atom_id res chain seq x y z
N MET A 1 -7.89 7.76 22.21
CA MET A 1 -6.76 7.98 21.28
C MET A 1 -6.77 6.85 20.28
N SER A 2 -6.69 7.15 18.98
CA SER A 2 -6.46 6.10 17.98
C SER A 2 -5.00 5.62 18.12
N THR A 3 -4.79 4.31 18.19
CA THR A 3 -3.48 3.70 18.02
C THR A 3 -3.07 3.85 16.56
N GLY A 4 -1.90 4.46 16.30
CA GLY A 4 -1.42 4.63 14.93
C GLY A 4 -1.14 3.30 14.22
N ILE A 5 -1.24 3.31 12.89
CA ILE A 5 -0.92 2.16 12.03
C ILE A 5 0.40 2.44 11.33
N ARG A 6 1.34 1.50 11.37
CA ARG A 6 2.63 1.67 10.71
C ARG A 6 2.45 1.67 9.20
N CYS A 7 3.01 2.68 8.53
CA CYS A 7 2.97 2.84 7.08
C CYS A 7 4.35 3.33 6.58
N MET A 8 4.66 3.09 5.30
CA MET A 8 5.62 3.91 4.56
C MET A 8 4.91 4.61 3.41
N TRP A 9 5.05 5.93 3.34
CA TRP A 9 4.60 6.71 2.18
C TRP A 9 5.75 6.78 1.18
N MET A 10 5.56 6.21 0.00
CA MET A 10 6.65 6.09 -0.98
C MET A 10 6.18 6.53 -2.36
N ARG A 11 7.13 7.08 -3.13
CA ARG A 11 7.02 7.19 -4.57
C ARG A 11 7.42 5.85 -5.21
N GLY A 12 6.53 5.24 -5.99
CA GLY A 12 6.82 4.08 -6.83
C GLY A 12 6.60 4.45 -8.29
N GLY A 13 7.63 4.36 -9.13
CA GLY A 13 7.58 4.88 -10.50
C GLY A 13 7.11 6.34 -10.54
N THR A 14 6.06 6.63 -11.29
CA THR A 14 5.41 7.96 -11.35
C THR A 14 4.19 8.12 -10.43
N SER A 15 3.95 7.19 -9.50
CA SER A 15 2.85 7.22 -8.53
C SER A 15 3.36 7.42 -7.10
N LYS A 16 2.48 7.81 -6.18
CA LYS A 16 2.72 7.76 -4.72
C LYS A 16 1.65 6.91 -4.05
N GLY A 17 2.02 6.21 -2.99
CA GLY A 17 1.07 5.37 -2.25
C GLY A 17 1.55 4.99 -0.85
N GLY A 18 0.60 4.53 -0.05
CA GLY A 18 0.85 3.98 1.28
C GLY A 18 1.20 2.50 1.18
N TYR A 19 2.33 2.11 1.75
CA TYR A 19 2.80 0.73 1.79
C TYR A 19 2.69 0.21 3.21
N PHE A 20 2.03 -0.93 3.36
CA PHE A 20 1.72 -1.54 4.65
C PHE A 20 2.18 -2.99 4.67
N LEU A 21 2.61 -3.46 5.84
CA LEU A 21 2.69 -4.89 6.06
C LEU A 21 1.29 -5.45 6.29
N SER A 22 1.02 -6.64 5.75
CA SER A 22 -0.27 -7.31 5.97
C SER A 22 -0.56 -7.53 7.45
N GLU A 23 0.47 -7.68 8.30
CA GLU A 23 0.31 -7.87 9.75
C GLU A 23 -0.15 -6.58 10.48
N ASP A 24 0.19 -5.40 9.95
CA ASP A 24 -0.18 -4.11 10.53
C ASP A 24 -1.63 -3.72 10.19
N ILE A 25 -2.23 -4.36 9.18
CA ILE A 25 -3.58 -4.08 8.65
C ILE A 25 -4.52 -5.29 8.82
N THR A 26 -4.13 -6.33 9.58
CA THR A 26 -4.84 -7.63 9.60
C THR A 26 -6.29 -7.53 10.07
N THR A 27 -7.20 -7.39 9.10
CA THR A 27 -8.65 -7.36 9.26
C THR A 27 -9.30 -8.03 8.04
N SER A 28 -10.60 -8.32 8.10
CA SER A 28 -11.35 -8.79 6.93
C SER A 28 -11.27 -7.79 5.75
N GLU A 29 -11.65 -8.21 4.53
CA GLU A 29 -11.64 -7.32 3.36
C GLU A 29 -12.46 -6.04 3.59
N ASP A 30 -13.65 -6.16 4.19
CA ASP A 30 -14.52 -5.02 4.47
C ASP A 30 -13.91 -4.06 5.49
N GLU A 31 -13.36 -4.60 6.58
CA GLU A 31 -12.67 -3.81 7.59
C GLU A 31 -11.42 -3.13 7.03
N ARG A 32 -10.66 -3.83 6.18
CA ARG A 32 -9.49 -3.29 5.49
C ARG A 32 -9.90 -2.14 4.58
N ASN A 33 -10.92 -2.34 3.76
CA ASN A 33 -11.37 -1.30 2.82
C ASN A 33 -11.89 -0.07 3.58
N SER A 34 -12.69 -0.28 4.63
CA SER A 34 -13.17 0.80 5.52
C SER A 34 -12.02 1.55 6.21
N LEU A 35 -11.00 0.82 6.67
CA LEU A 35 -9.78 1.42 7.21
C LEU A 35 -9.04 2.25 6.15
N LEU A 36 -8.81 1.69 4.96
CA LEU A 36 -8.06 2.35 3.89
C LEU A 36 -8.76 3.60 3.37
N LEU A 37 -10.09 3.62 3.33
CA LEU A 37 -10.86 4.82 3.05
C LEU A 37 -10.53 5.94 4.05
N ARG A 38 -10.56 5.64 5.36
CA ARG A 38 -10.20 6.62 6.40
C ARG A 38 -8.74 7.05 6.33
N VAL A 39 -7.82 6.10 6.13
CA VAL A 39 -6.39 6.39 5.99
C VAL A 39 -6.14 7.35 4.82
N MET A 40 -6.77 7.11 3.67
CA MET A 40 -6.57 7.95 2.48
C MET A 40 -7.40 9.23 2.50
N GLY A 41 -8.35 9.40 3.43
CA GLY A 41 -9.22 10.57 3.52
C GLY A 41 -10.39 10.54 2.52
N SER A 42 -10.83 9.35 2.12
CA SER A 42 -11.90 9.17 1.14
C SER A 42 -13.21 8.71 1.79
N PRO A 43 -14.38 9.11 1.25
CA PRO A 43 -14.56 9.99 0.10
C PRO A 43 -14.45 11.49 0.46
N ASP A 44 -13.53 12.21 -0.17
CA ASP A 44 -13.43 13.67 -0.17
C ASP A 44 -12.56 14.07 -1.38
N PRO A 45 -13.03 14.89 -2.34
CA PRO A 45 -12.20 15.43 -3.41
C PRO A 45 -10.87 16.04 -2.94
N ARG A 46 -10.80 16.51 -1.68
CA ARG A 46 -9.61 17.12 -1.08
C ARG A 46 -8.75 16.15 -0.28
N GLN A 47 -9.26 14.96 0.05
CA GLN A 47 -8.62 13.98 0.94
C GLN A 47 -7.98 14.61 2.20
N ILE A 48 -8.58 15.69 2.72
CA ILE A 48 -7.92 16.61 3.65
C ILE A 48 -7.69 16.00 5.03
N ASP A 49 -8.52 15.01 5.38
CA ASP A 49 -8.44 14.25 6.64
C ASP A 49 -7.72 12.90 6.46
N GLY A 50 -6.82 12.81 5.48
CA GLY A 50 -6.05 11.61 5.22
C GLY A 50 -4.73 11.89 4.49
N MET A 51 -4.05 10.81 4.10
CA MET A 51 -2.74 10.87 3.42
C MET A 51 -2.84 10.90 1.89
N GLY A 52 -4.04 10.76 1.33
CA GLY A 52 -4.27 10.86 -0.12
C GLY A 52 -3.96 12.26 -0.65
N GLY A 53 -3.54 12.33 -1.92
CA GLY A 53 -3.13 13.59 -2.54
C GLY A 53 -4.13 14.21 -3.50
N SER A 54 -5.43 13.89 -3.38
CA SER A 54 -6.51 14.39 -4.26
C SER A 54 -6.39 14.05 -5.74
N ASP A 55 -5.55 13.08 -6.08
CA ASP A 55 -5.32 12.64 -7.46
C ASP A 55 -5.19 11.11 -7.51
N PRO A 56 -5.75 10.41 -8.53
CA PRO A 56 -5.65 8.96 -8.64
C PRO A 56 -4.20 8.42 -8.59
N LEU A 57 -3.20 9.17 -9.07
CA LEU A 57 -1.77 8.81 -9.01
C LEU A 57 -1.20 8.85 -7.58
N THR A 58 -1.89 9.51 -6.66
CA THR A 58 -1.50 9.71 -5.26
C THR A 58 -2.53 9.18 -4.25
N SER A 59 -3.49 8.38 -4.72
CA SER A 59 -4.49 7.69 -3.89
C SER A 59 -4.40 6.17 -4.07
N LYS A 60 -3.25 5.61 -3.71
CA LYS A 60 -2.90 4.20 -3.96
C LYS A 60 -2.35 3.53 -2.72
N VAL A 61 -2.58 2.23 -2.61
CA VAL A 61 -2.12 1.42 -1.48
C VAL A 61 -1.47 0.13 -1.97
N ALA A 62 -0.38 -0.24 -1.30
CA ALA A 62 0.28 -1.54 -1.42
C ALA A 62 0.21 -2.26 -0.07
N ILE A 63 -0.25 -3.50 -0.07
CA ILE A 63 -0.15 -4.40 1.08
C ILE A 63 0.84 -5.50 0.72
N VAL A 64 1.86 -5.66 1.54
CA VAL A 64 2.97 -6.58 1.29
C VAL A 64 3.11 -7.55 2.46
N LYS A 65 3.42 -8.81 2.17
CA LYS A 65 3.76 -9.82 3.17
C LYS A 65 4.78 -10.80 2.63
N LYS A 66 5.44 -11.55 3.49
CA LYS A 66 6.27 -12.68 3.08
C LYS A 66 5.41 -13.72 2.34
N SER A 67 5.85 -14.16 1.17
CA SER A 67 5.11 -15.13 0.38
C SER A 67 5.25 -16.53 0.98
N LYS A 68 4.24 -17.36 0.74
CA LYS A 68 4.30 -18.81 0.99
C LYS A 68 4.60 -19.61 -0.28
N ARG A 69 4.69 -18.95 -1.44
CA ARG A 69 4.91 -19.60 -2.74
C ARG A 69 6.40 -19.87 -2.93
N LYS A 70 6.74 -21.08 -3.41
CA LYS A 70 8.13 -21.45 -3.68
C LYS A 70 8.73 -20.51 -4.75
N GLY A 71 9.89 -19.93 -4.46
CA GLY A 71 10.60 -19.05 -5.38
C GLY A 71 10.02 -17.63 -5.50
N VAL A 72 9.14 -17.23 -4.58
CA VAL A 72 8.61 -15.86 -4.48
C VAL A 72 8.91 -15.36 -3.07
N ASP A 73 9.54 -14.20 -2.94
CA ASP A 73 9.89 -13.68 -1.62
C ASP A 73 8.71 -12.99 -0.91
N VAL A 74 7.92 -12.21 -1.66
CA VAL A 74 6.81 -11.44 -1.12
C VAL A 74 5.54 -11.55 -1.96
N ASP A 75 4.39 -11.55 -1.29
CA ASP A 75 3.11 -11.31 -1.93
C ASP A 75 2.78 -9.82 -1.87
N TYR A 76 2.22 -9.31 -2.96
CA TYR A 76 1.84 -7.91 -3.11
C TYR A 76 0.37 -7.83 -3.56
N LEU A 77 -0.40 -7.03 -2.83
CA LEU A 77 -1.76 -6.65 -3.17
C LEU A 77 -1.79 -5.14 -3.43
N PHE A 78 -2.13 -4.77 -4.66
CA PHE A 78 -2.45 -3.39 -5.03
C PHE A 78 -3.90 -3.06 -4.73
N LEU A 79 -4.14 -1.86 -4.21
CA LEU A 79 -5.48 -1.32 -4.03
C LEU A 79 -5.52 0.13 -4.52
N GLN A 80 -6.44 0.40 -5.45
CA GLN A 80 -6.81 1.77 -5.80
C GLN A 80 -7.86 2.25 -4.82
N VAL A 81 -7.62 3.39 -4.17
CA VAL A 81 -8.64 4.06 -3.36
C VAL A 81 -9.18 5.23 -4.17
N PHE A 82 -10.50 5.24 -4.39
CA PHE A 82 -11.15 6.32 -5.11
C PHE A 82 -11.14 7.59 -4.25
N VAL A 83 -10.97 8.74 -4.88
CA VAL A 83 -10.82 10.02 -4.18
C VAL A 83 -12.20 10.49 -3.67
N ASP A 84 -13.18 10.50 -4.56
CA ASP A 84 -14.52 11.05 -4.36
C ASP A 84 -15.59 10.01 -4.05
N GLN A 85 -15.23 8.72 -4.04
CA GLN A 85 -16.14 7.60 -3.83
C GLN A 85 -15.61 6.69 -2.73
N SER A 86 -16.52 6.09 -1.97
CA SER A 86 -16.21 5.09 -0.93
C SER A 86 -15.92 3.72 -1.55
N ILE A 87 -14.95 3.67 -2.47
CA ILE A 87 -14.58 2.48 -3.24
C ILE A 87 -13.08 2.21 -3.07
N VAL A 88 -12.77 0.95 -2.76
CA VAL A 88 -11.42 0.37 -2.79
C VAL A 88 -11.47 -0.83 -3.72
N THR A 89 -10.56 -0.91 -4.69
CA THR A 89 -10.57 -2.01 -5.68
C THR A 89 -9.20 -2.62 -5.92
N ALA A 90 -9.18 -3.95 -6.04
CA ALA A 90 -8.05 -4.78 -6.43
C ALA A 90 -8.12 -5.26 -7.90
N ALA A 91 -9.06 -4.72 -8.69
CA ALA A 91 -9.36 -5.24 -10.03
C ALA A 91 -8.21 -5.12 -11.04
N GLN A 92 -7.26 -4.24 -10.79
CA GLN A 92 -6.11 -4.01 -11.68
C GLN A 92 -4.83 -4.04 -10.85
N ASN A 93 -3.71 -4.36 -11.48
CA ASN A 93 -2.40 -4.16 -10.88
C ASN A 93 -1.82 -2.79 -11.29
N CYS A 94 -0.85 -2.27 -10.55
CA CYS A 94 -0.16 -1.03 -10.86
C CYS A 94 1.36 -1.24 -10.89
N GLY A 95 1.97 -1.22 -12.08
CA GLY A 95 3.41 -1.38 -12.25
C GLY A 95 4.25 -0.29 -11.55
N ASN A 96 3.72 0.93 -11.47
CA ASN A 96 4.36 2.02 -10.73
C ASN A 96 4.49 1.71 -9.23
N ILE A 97 3.40 1.29 -8.59
CA ILE A 97 3.44 0.93 -7.16
C ILE A 97 4.23 -0.36 -6.94
N LEU A 98 4.19 -1.31 -7.89
CA LEU A 98 5.03 -2.50 -7.84
C LEU A 98 6.53 -2.16 -7.76
N ALA A 99 6.99 -1.09 -8.43
CA ALA A 99 8.39 -0.66 -8.37
C ALA A 99 8.86 -0.27 -6.96
N GLY A 100 7.94 0.09 -6.04
CA GLY A 100 8.26 0.38 -4.65
C GLY A 100 8.31 -0.85 -3.74
N VAL A 101 7.81 -2.01 -4.20
CA VAL A 101 7.66 -3.22 -3.36
C VAL A 101 9.01 -3.82 -2.97
N GLY A 102 9.99 -3.87 -3.89
CA GLY A 102 11.33 -4.38 -3.60
C GLY A 102 12.03 -3.59 -2.48
N PRO A 103 12.19 -2.26 -2.62
CA PRO A 103 12.74 -1.41 -1.56
C PRO A 103 11.95 -1.52 -0.25
N PHE A 104 10.61 -1.50 -0.31
CA PHE A 104 9.77 -1.67 0.88
C PHE A 104 10.04 -3.00 1.60
N ALA A 105 10.16 -4.10 0.85
CA ALA A 105 10.39 -5.42 1.41
C ALA A 105 11.75 -5.54 2.11
N ILE A 106 12.78 -4.88 1.58
CA ILE A 106 14.11 -4.81 2.22
C ILE A 106 14.05 -3.98 3.50
N GLU A 107 13.50 -2.75 3.43
CA GLU A 107 13.39 -1.84 4.57
C GLU A 107 12.52 -2.40 5.72
N ARG A 108 11.54 -3.24 5.38
CA ARG A 108 10.70 -3.94 6.37
C ARG A 108 11.25 -5.31 6.78
N GLY A 109 12.43 -5.71 6.32
CA GLY A 109 13.07 -6.97 6.70
C GLY A 109 12.35 -8.23 6.20
N LEU A 110 11.47 -8.11 5.20
CA LEU A 110 10.84 -9.26 4.53
C LEU A 110 11.85 -9.99 3.64
N VAL A 111 12.77 -9.23 3.05
CA VAL A 111 13.87 -9.71 2.21
C VAL A 111 15.19 -9.22 2.79
N ARG A 112 16.17 -10.12 2.92
CA ARG A 112 17.50 -9.77 3.41
C ARG A 112 18.28 -9.07 2.29
N ALA A 113 18.74 -7.85 2.56
CA ALA A 113 19.60 -7.13 1.64
C ALA A 113 20.90 -7.89 1.35
N GLN A 114 21.37 -7.79 0.11
CA GLN A 114 22.67 -8.24 -0.35
C GLN A 114 23.49 -7.05 -0.82
N GLU A 115 24.82 -7.13 -0.71
CA GLU A 115 25.72 -6.08 -1.18
C GLU A 115 25.59 -5.89 -2.70
N GLY A 116 25.52 -4.63 -3.14
CA GLY A 116 25.31 -4.28 -4.55
C GLY A 116 23.85 -4.45 -4.99
N VAL A 117 23.42 -5.68 -5.27
CA VAL A 117 22.07 -5.98 -5.81
C VAL A 117 21.42 -7.09 -5.00
N THR A 118 20.18 -6.87 -4.57
CA THR A 118 19.32 -7.92 -4.02
C THR A 118 18.42 -8.43 -5.16
N PRO A 119 18.65 -9.66 -5.65
CA PRO A 119 17.89 -10.24 -6.76
C PRO A 119 16.45 -10.59 -6.37
#